data_AF-A0A936EQS8-F1
#
_entry.id   AF-A0A936EQS8-F1
#
_cell.length_a   1.000
_cell.length_b   1.000
_cell.length_c   1.000
_cell.angle_alpha   90.00
_cell.angle_beta   90.00
_cell.angle_gamma   90.00
#
_symmetry.space_group_name_H-M   'P 1'
#
loop_
_entity.id
_entity.type
_entity.pdbx_description
1 polymer ?
#
loop_
_entity_poly.entity_id
_entity_poly.type
_entity_poly.pdbx_seq_one_letter_code
_entity_poly.pdbx_strand_id
1 'polypeptide(L)' 'MAEGPYKELTVLVERKKAQIRALVEHPFHVLKNLFPYKKVSYRGLHKNEARLYAQFALVNLVLAKRALLDGRVGGICAS' A
#
# COMPACT_ATOMS: atom_id res chain seq x y z
N MET A 1 -29.91 11.22 -19.36
CA MET A 1 -30.30 11.94 -18.14
C MET A 1 -29.56 13.26 -18.14
N ALA A 2 -30.26 14.39 -18.04
CA ALA A 2 -29.62 15.70 -17.98
C ALA A 2 -28.79 15.78 -16.69
N GLU A 3 -27.49 16.00 -16.86
CA GLU A 3 -26.55 16.02 -15.75
C GLU A 3 -26.77 17.29 -14.93
N GLY A 4 -27.19 17.15 -13.67
CA GLY A 4 -27.40 18.28 -12.77
C GLY A 4 -26.07 18.94 -12.35
N PRO A 5 -26.10 20.20 -11.87
CA PRO A 5 -24.90 21.00 -11.55
C PRO A 5 -24.01 20.38 -10.44
N TYR A 6 -24.53 19.40 -9.70
CA TYR A 6 -23.81 18.71 -8.63
C TYR A 6 -22.96 17.53 -9.09
N LYS A 7 -23.08 17.10 -10.36
CA LYS A 7 -22.38 15.91 -10.87
C LYS A 7 -20.86 16.07 -10.87
N GLU A 8 -20.36 17.23 -11.23
CA GLU A 8 -18.91 17.48 -11.26
C GLU A 8 -18.31 17.37 -9.85
N LEU A 9 -19.01 17.91 -8.85
CA LEU A 9 -18.62 17.81 -7.45
C LEU A 9 -18.60 16.36 -6.95
N THR A 10 -19.60 15.55 -7.32
CA THR A 10 -19.63 14.12 -6.93
C THR A 10 -18.49 13.33 -7.56
N VAL A 11 -18.19 13.58 -8.85
CA VAL A 11 -17.08 12.91 -9.55
C VAL A 11 -15.72 13.23 -8.90
N LEU A 12 -15.51 14.49 -8.49
CA LEU A 12 -14.28 14.88 -7.79
C LEU A 12 -14.14 14.17 -6.44
N VAL A 13 -15.23 14.07 -5.67
CA VAL A 13 -15.25 13.35 -4.39
C VAL A 13 -15.00 11.85 -4.58
N GLU A 14 -15.63 11.23 -5.57
CA GLU A 14 -15.44 9.82 -5.90
C GLU A 14 -14.01 9.53 -6.35
N ARG A 15 -13.42 10.42 -7.16
CA ARG A 15 -12.03 10.32 -7.57
C ARG A 15 -11.08 10.38 -6.37
N LYS A 16 -11.33 11.26 -5.41
CA LYS A 16 -10.53 11.35 -4.17
C LYS A 16 -10.68 10.09 -3.31
N LYS A 17 -11.89 9.56 -3.17
CA LYS A 17 -12.13 8.28 -2.48
C LYS A 17 -11.38 7.14 -3.17
N ALA A 18 -11.42 7.07 -4.50
CA ALA A 18 -10.70 6.05 -5.27
C ALA A 18 -9.17 6.17 -5.13
N GLN A 19 -8.63 7.39 -5.10
CA GLN A 19 -7.19 7.62 -4.86
C GLN A 19 -6.75 7.07 -3.51
N ILE A 20 -7.52 7.36 -2.44
CA ILE A 20 -7.22 6.85 -1.10
C ILE A 20 -7.31 5.32 -1.07
N ARG A 21 -8.33 4.73 -1.72
CA ARG A 21 -8.45 3.27 -1.82
C ARG A 21 -7.24 2.64 -2.50
N ALA A 22 -6.79 3.19 -3.63
CA ALA A 22 -5.64 2.68 -4.36
C ALA A 22 -4.34 2.67 -3.52
N LEU A 23 -4.12 3.70 -2.69
CA LEU A 23 -2.96 3.78 -1.80
C LEU A 23 -2.95 2.67 -0.75
N VAL A 24 -4.12 2.29 -0.24
CA VAL A 24 -4.26 1.25 0.80
C VAL A 24 -4.32 -0.14 0.18
N GLU A 25 -5.06 -0.32 -0.92
CA GLU A 25 -5.20 -1.60 -1.61
C GLU A 25 -3.85 -2.15 -2.08
N HIS A 26 -2.92 -1.27 -2.50
CA HIS A 26 -1.60 -1.68 -2.98
C HIS A 26 -0.77 -2.47 -1.93
N PRO A 27 -0.45 -1.94 -0.73
CA PRO A 27 0.28 -2.70 0.28
C PRO A 27 -0.48 -3.95 0.75
N PHE A 28 -1.83 -3.92 0.83
CA PHE A 28 -2.61 -5.12 1.16
C PHE A 28 -2.51 -6.20 0.08
N HIS A 29 -2.44 -5.82 -1.20
CA HIS A 29 -2.25 -6.73 -2.30
C HIS A 29 -0.85 -7.37 -2.26
N VAL A 30 0.19 -6.56 -2.02
CA VAL A 30 1.56 -7.02 -1.84
C VAL A 30 1.67 -7.99 -0.65
N LEU A 31 1.03 -7.66 0.48
CA LEU A 31 0.98 -8.51 1.67
C LEU A 31 0.35 -9.89 1.38
N LYS A 32 -0.78 -9.92 0.67
CA LYS A 32 -1.52 -11.16 0.39
C LYS A 32 -0.85 -12.04 -0.67
N ASN A 33 -0.16 -11.43 -1.63
CA ASN A 33 0.46 -12.15 -2.75
C ASN A 33 1.92 -12.52 -2.51
N LEU A 34 2.73 -11.61 -1.95
CA LEU A 34 4.15 -11.88 -1.68
C LEU A 34 4.41 -12.51 -0.32
N PHE A 35 3.64 -12.16 0.73
CA PHE A 35 3.87 -12.61 2.12
C PHE A 35 2.88 -13.70 2.60
N PRO A 36 2.41 -14.56 1.68
CA PRO A 36 1.19 -15.39 1.73
C PRO A 36 0.29 -15.26 2.96
N TYR A 37 -0.16 -14.04 3.28
CA TYR A 37 -1.07 -13.79 4.42
C TYR A 37 -2.54 -13.92 3.97
N LYS A 38 -2.90 -15.12 3.49
CA LYS A 38 -4.25 -15.39 2.96
C LYS A 38 -5.25 -15.87 4.01
N LYS A 39 -4.78 -16.46 5.11
CA LYS A 39 -5.61 -16.98 6.20
C LYS A 39 -5.06 -16.51 7.55
N VAL A 40 -5.89 -15.82 8.32
CA VAL A 40 -5.61 -15.52 9.73
C VAL A 40 -6.08 -16.73 10.54
N SER A 41 -5.20 -17.32 11.33
CA SER A 41 -5.63 -18.32 12.32
C SER A 41 -6.37 -17.59 13.43
N TYR A 42 -7.56 -18.03 13.83
CA TYR A 42 -8.23 -17.45 15.01
C TYR A 42 -7.52 -17.82 16.32
N ARG A 43 -6.63 -18.82 16.29
CA ARG A 43 -5.83 -19.22 17.45
C ARG A 43 -4.61 -18.32 17.57
N GLY A 44 -4.37 -17.81 18.77
CA GLY A 44 -3.18 -17.00 19.09
C GLY A 44 -3.19 -15.63 18.42
N LEU A 45 -4.27 -14.86 18.61
CA LEU A 45 -4.46 -13.51 18.05
C LEU A 45 -3.21 -12.62 18.17
N HIS A 46 -2.60 -12.54 19.35
CA HIS A 46 -1.39 -11.75 19.56
C HIS A 46 -0.21 -12.15 18.65
N LYS A 47 -0.04 -13.45 18.39
CA LYS A 47 1.02 -13.95 17.50
C LYS A 47 0.72 -13.61 16.03
N ASN A 48 -0.55 -13.64 15.65
CA ASN A 48 -0.97 -13.27 14.29
C ASN A 48 -0.87 -11.76 14.04
N GLU A 49 -1.15 -10.95 15.06
CA GLU A 49 -0.99 -9.50 15.06
C GLU A 49 0.48 -9.11 14.94
N ALA A 50 1.36 -9.67 15.78
CA ALA A 50 2.81 -9.45 15.67
C ALA A 50 3.35 -9.85 14.29
N ARG A 51 2.89 -10.98 13.73
CA ARG A 51 3.24 -11.41 12.36
C ARG A 51 2.76 -10.40 11.32
N LEU A 52 1.54 -9.90 11.44
CA LEU A 52 0.98 -8.91 10.52
C LEU A 52 1.79 -7.62 10.55
N TYR A 53 2.13 -7.09 11.73
CA TYR A 53 2.97 -5.90 11.85
C TYR A 53 4.37 -6.09 11.26
N ALA A 54 5.01 -7.24 11.53
CA ALA A 54 6.31 -7.55 10.93
C ALA A 54 6.24 -7.61 9.39
N GLN A 55 5.19 -8.20 8.83
CA GLN A 55 5.01 -8.27 7.38
C GLN A 55 4.70 -6.89 6.78
N PHE A 56 3.93 -6.04 7.45
CA PHE A 56 3.71 -4.65 7.00
C PHE A 56 5.02 -3.86 6.96
N ALA A 57 5.92 -4.03 7.94
CA ALA A 57 7.24 -3.44 7.92
C ALA A 57 8.06 -3.92 6.70
N LEU A 58 8.00 -5.20 6.35
CA LEU A 58 8.66 -5.75 5.16
C LEU A 58 8.05 -5.24 3.85
N VAL A 59 6.73 -5.09 3.76
CA VAL A 59 6.07 -4.49 2.60
C VAL A 59 6.57 -3.05 2.39
N ASN A 60 6.65 -2.26 3.45
CA ASN A 60 7.19 -0.90 3.39
C ASN A 60 8.65 -0.89 2.92
N LEU A 61 9.47 -1.83 3.38
CA LEU A 61 10.85 -1.99 2.90
C LEU A 61 10.93 -2.35 1.41
N VAL A 62 10.06 -3.23 0.92
CA VAL A 62 10.01 -3.62 -0.51
C VAL A 62 9.56 -2.44 -1.38
N LEU A 63 8.59 -1.64 -0.91
CA LEU A 63 8.16 -0.43 -1.61
C LEU A 63 9.27 0.63 -1.62
N ALA A 64 9.96 0.82 -0.49
CA ALA A 64 11.09 1.73 -0.37
C ALA A 64 12.34 1.23 -1.11
N LYS A 65 12.45 -0.06 -1.43
CA LYS A 65 13.61 -0.67 -2.12
C LYS A 65 13.97 0.08 -3.40
N ARG A 66 12.98 0.50 -4.19
CA ARG A 66 13.22 1.29 -5.41
C ARG A 66 13.89 2.62 -5.07
N ALA A 67 13.28 3.41 -4.18
CA ALA A 67 13.85 4.67 -3.72
C ALA A 67 15.25 4.53 -3.08
N LEU A 68 15.48 3.47 -2.29
CA LEU A 68 16.74 3.21 -1.58
C LEU A 68 17.86 2.68 -2.47
N LEU A 69 17.53 1.97 -3.56
CA LEU A 69 18.52 1.47 -4.52
C LEU A 69 18.77 2.45 -5.65
N ASP A 70 17.75 3.21 -6.08
CA ASP A 70 17.91 4.27 -7.07
C ASP A 70 18.77 5.42 -6.50
N GLY A 71 18.66 5.72 -5.20
CA GLY A 71 19.54 6.66 -4.50
C GLY A 71 21.00 6.20 -4.33
N ARG A 72 21.31 4.90 -4.53
CA ARG A 72 22.68 4.37 -4.48
C ARG A 72 23.40 4.41 -5.83
N VAL A 73 22.68 4.54 -6.94
CA VAL A 73 23.28 4.65 -8.29
C VAL A 73 23.81 6.07 -8.57
N GLY A 74 23.36 7.09 -7.81
CA GLY A 74 23.81 8.48 -7.97
C GLY A 74 24.90 8.96 -6.99
N GLY A 75 25.43 8.10 -6.12
CA GLY A 75 26.20 8.54 -4.94
C GLY A 75 27.65 8.06 -4.80
N ILE A 76 28.22 7.33 -5.77
CA ILE A 76 29.60 6.80 -5.67
C ILE A 76 30.61 7.55 -6.56
N CYS A 77 30.18 8.54 -7.35
CA CYS A 77 31.08 9.40 -8.14
C CYS A 77 31.06 10.84 -7.61
N ALA A 78 31.67 11.07 -6.45
CA ALA A 78 32.04 12.40 -5.97
C ALA A 78 33.25 12.29 -5.04
N SER A 79 34.44 12.04 -5.61
CA SER A 79 35.77 12.31 -5.04
C SER A 79 36.79 12.25 -6.17
#